data_AF-A0A8B8I7C6-F1
#
_entry.id   AF-A0A8B8I7C6-F1
#
_cell.length_a   1.000
_cell.length_b   1.000
_cell.length_c   1.000
_cell.angle_alpha   90.00
_cell.angle_beta   90.00
_cell.angle_gamma   90.00
#
_symmetry.space_group_name_H-M   'P 1'
#
loop_
_entity.id
_entity.type
_entity.pdbx_description
1 polymer ?
#
loop_
_entity_poly.entity_id
_entity_poly.type
_entity_poly.pdbx_seq_one_letter_code
_entity_poly.pdbx_strand_id
1 'polypeptide(L)'
;MLKALIPKKFLCRYPLSTGAIVGSITLMCVTIICIVALIVQVLLMKNCANCTAYVWRNAYSFSITGVIYCFIMFAMHGWLMWGIKEKKSSILLSWVVITSMWLSQTFFLLITLICMHSSEINFVAWILCLVLGLIAIGVLTYFVLIVFGLWQEVKHLREKSVTITMSTDK
;
A
#
# COMPACT_ATOMS: atom_id res chain seq x y z
N MET A 1 19.51 6.45 -12.07
CA MET A 1 18.10 6.63 -12.44
C MET A 1 17.17 6.77 -11.23
N LEU A 2 17.24 5.88 -10.21
CA LEU A 2 16.37 5.92 -9.02
C LEU A 2 16.35 7.28 -8.27
N LYS A 3 17.51 7.97 -8.17
CA LYS A 3 17.62 9.27 -7.48
C LYS A 3 16.76 10.39 -8.07
N ALA A 4 16.35 10.29 -9.34
CA ALA A 4 15.52 11.30 -9.99
C ALA A 4 14.03 11.16 -9.64
N LEU A 5 13.58 9.95 -9.30
CA LEU A 5 12.17 9.66 -8.99
C LEU A 5 11.80 9.92 -7.53
N ILE A 6 12.78 10.12 -6.66
CA ILE A 6 12.55 10.20 -5.21
C ILE A 6 12.14 11.64 -4.86
N PRO A 7 10.96 11.82 -4.24
CA PRO A 7 10.55 13.14 -3.78
C PRO A 7 11.49 13.58 -2.66
N LYS A 8 12.05 14.79 -2.79
CA LYS A 8 12.84 15.44 -1.73
C LYS A 8 11.95 16.13 -0.69
N LYS A 9 10.70 16.41 -1.05
CA LYS A 9 9.69 17.08 -0.21
C LYS A 9 8.31 16.50 -0.51
N PHE A 10 7.45 16.48 0.49
CA PHE A 10 6.03 16.17 0.34
C PHE A 10 5.29 17.37 -0.27
N LEU A 11 4.50 17.13 -1.33
CA LEU A 11 3.79 18.19 -2.08
C LEU A 11 4.71 19.39 -2.44
N CYS A 12 5.96 19.11 -2.77
CA CYS A 12 7.02 20.09 -3.08
C CYS A 12 7.35 21.12 -1.98
N ARG A 13 6.68 21.09 -0.82
CA ARG A 13 6.82 22.13 0.23
C ARG A 13 7.12 21.57 1.62
N TYR A 14 6.48 20.46 2.00
CA TYR A 14 6.51 19.92 3.35
C TYR A 14 7.64 18.90 3.54
N PRO A 15 8.11 18.66 4.78
CA PRO A 15 9.11 17.63 5.04
C PRO A 15 8.53 16.23 4.78
N LEU A 16 9.40 15.29 4.41
CA LEU A 16 9.03 13.92 4.09
C LEU A 16 8.44 13.17 5.29
N SER A 17 8.86 13.50 6.52
CA SER A 17 8.28 12.93 7.74
C SER A 17 6.80 13.26 7.89
N THR A 18 6.41 14.52 7.66
CA THR A 18 4.99 14.93 7.66
C THR A 18 4.22 14.21 6.56
N GLY A 19 4.78 14.14 5.35
CA GLY A 19 4.16 13.41 4.25
C GLY A 19 3.95 11.92 4.55
N ALA A 20 4.94 11.29 5.17
CA ALA A 20 4.86 9.87 5.55
C ALA A 20 3.82 9.63 6.67
N ILE A 21 3.70 10.54 7.64
CA ILE A 21 2.67 10.46 8.70
C ILE A 21 1.28 10.64 8.10
N VAL A 22 1.08 11.68 7.30
CA VAL A 22 -0.20 11.95 6.63
C VAL A 22 -0.58 10.76 5.74
N GLY A 23 0.36 10.27 4.93
CA GLY A 23 0.16 9.09 4.11
C GLY A 23 -0.21 7.85 4.93
N SER A 24 0.46 7.61 6.05
CA SER A 24 0.14 6.48 6.94
C SER A 24 -1.26 6.58 7.53
N ILE A 25 -1.70 7.77 7.95
CA ILE A 25 -3.06 8.00 8.45
C ILE A 25 -4.08 7.77 7.33
N THR A 26 -3.86 8.35 6.15
CA THR A 26 -4.74 8.14 4.99
C THR A 26 -4.85 6.65 4.64
N LEU A 27 -3.75 5.91 4.62
CA LEU A 27 -3.74 4.48 4.33
C LEU A 27 -4.46 3.66 5.41
N MET A 28 -4.34 4.04 6.69
CA MET A 28 -5.13 3.40 7.75
C MET A 28 -6.64 3.63 7.55
N CYS A 29 -7.07 4.85 7.25
CA CYS A 29 -8.47 5.16 7.00
C CYS A 29 -9.00 4.34 5.81
N VAL A 30 -8.26 4.30 4.70
CA VAL A 30 -8.61 3.49 3.53
C VAL A 30 -8.68 2.00 3.90
N THR A 31 -7.73 1.50 4.67
CA THR A 31 -7.71 0.10 5.11
C THR A 31 -8.92 -0.25 5.97
N ILE A 32 -9.35 0.62 6.89
CA ILE A 32 -10.57 0.41 7.68
C ILE A 32 -11.80 0.31 6.77
N ILE A 33 -11.93 1.23 5.79
CA ILE A 33 -13.03 1.20 4.83
C ILE A 33 -13.01 -0.11 4.03
N CYS A 34 -11.83 -0.56 3.58
CA CYS A 34 -11.68 -1.84 2.90
C CYS A 34 -12.06 -3.04 3.77
N ILE A 35 -11.67 -3.07 5.05
CA ILE A 35 -12.06 -4.13 5.99
C ILE A 35 -13.58 -4.20 6.09
N VAL A 36 -14.24 -3.07 6.33
CA VAL A 36 -15.71 -3.02 6.45
C VAL A 36 -16.37 -3.48 5.14
N ALA A 37 -15.92 -2.96 3.99
CA ALA A 37 -16.46 -3.32 2.69
C ALA A 37 -16.31 -4.82 2.40
N LEU A 38 -15.15 -5.41 2.66
CA LEU A 38 -14.89 -6.82 2.44
C LEU A 38 -15.66 -7.72 3.41
N ILE A 39 -15.80 -7.32 4.68
CA ILE A 39 -16.65 -8.05 5.65
C ILE A 39 -18.10 -8.05 5.18
N VAL A 40 -18.62 -6.88 4.78
CA VAL A 40 -19.99 -6.77 4.24
C VAL A 40 -20.15 -7.63 2.99
N GLN A 41 -19.16 -7.62 2.08
CA GLN A 41 -19.17 -8.48 0.90
C GLN A 41 -19.22 -9.97 1.27
N VAL A 42 -18.37 -10.42 2.20
CA VAL A 42 -18.36 -11.82 2.67
C VAL A 42 -19.70 -12.21 3.30
N LEU A 43 -20.32 -11.32 4.07
CA LEU A 43 -21.63 -11.58 4.72
C LEU A 43 -22.81 -11.56 3.73
N LEU A 44 -22.75 -10.69 2.73
CA LEU A 44 -23.82 -10.53 1.73
C LEU A 44 -23.69 -11.48 0.54
N MET A 45 -22.54 -12.14 0.36
CA MET A 45 -22.34 -13.18 -0.65
C MET A 45 -23.26 -14.38 -0.36
N LYS A 46 -24.48 -14.32 -0.90
CA LYS A 46 -25.41 -15.45 -0.91
C LYS A 46 -24.98 -16.48 -1.96
N ASN A 47 -25.41 -17.72 -1.78
CA ASN A 47 -25.24 -18.77 -2.78
C ASN A 47 -25.90 -18.33 -4.09
N CYS A 48 -25.10 -18.05 -5.11
CA CYS A 48 -25.58 -17.70 -6.43
C CYS A 48 -26.07 -18.96 -7.14
N ALA A 49 -27.37 -19.08 -7.37
CA ALA A 49 -27.97 -20.27 -8.00
C ALA A 49 -27.49 -20.49 -9.45
N ASN A 50 -27.08 -19.42 -10.14
CA ASN A 50 -26.67 -19.44 -11.54
C ASN A 50 -25.15 -19.41 -11.77
N CYS A 51 -24.35 -19.34 -10.70
CA CYS A 51 -22.89 -19.27 -10.81
C CYS A 51 -22.30 -20.67 -10.73
N THR A 52 -21.24 -20.93 -11.50
CA THR A 52 -20.49 -22.19 -11.34
C THR A 52 -19.89 -22.26 -9.93
N ALA A 53 -19.97 -23.43 -9.28
CA ALA A 53 -19.48 -23.61 -7.91
C ALA A 53 -18.00 -23.24 -7.76
N TYR A 54 -17.21 -23.40 -8.82
CA TYR A 54 -15.80 -23.03 -8.87
C TYR A 54 -15.58 -21.51 -8.80
N VAL A 55 -16.30 -20.72 -9.63
CA VAL A 55 -16.19 -19.26 -9.65
C VAL A 55 -16.63 -18.66 -8.32
N TRP A 56 -17.74 -19.16 -7.76
CA TRP A 56 -18.25 -18.70 -6.47
C TRP A 56 -17.30 -18.99 -5.31
N ARG A 57 -16.74 -20.22 -5.23
CA ARG A 57 -15.77 -20.58 -4.19
C ARG A 57 -14.49 -19.76 -4.28
N ASN A 58 -14.01 -19.48 -5.50
CA ASN A 58 -12.84 -18.63 -5.69
C ASN A 58 -13.12 -17.18 -5.23
N ALA A 59 -14.23 -16.58 -5.65
CA ALA A 59 -14.59 -15.22 -5.22
C ALA A 59 -14.73 -15.11 -3.69
N TYR A 60 -15.34 -16.11 -3.05
CA TYR A 60 -15.47 -16.17 -1.60
C TYR A 60 -14.10 -16.30 -0.91
N SER A 61 -13.24 -17.20 -1.40
CA SER A 61 -11.87 -17.37 -0.90
C SER A 61 -11.05 -16.08 -1.02
N PHE A 62 -11.10 -15.41 -2.18
CA PHE A 62 -10.42 -14.13 -2.38
C PHE A 62 -10.90 -13.05 -1.40
N SER A 63 -12.21 -13.02 -1.12
CA SER A 63 -12.78 -12.04 -0.19
C SER A 63 -12.30 -12.27 1.24
N ILE A 64 -12.28 -13.52 1.73
CA ILE A 64 -11.73 -13.86 3.05
C ILE A 64 -10.24 -13.54 3.15
N THR A 65 -9.46 -13.96 2.15
CA THR A 65 -8.03 -13.69 2.10
C THR A 65 -7.77 -12.17 2.10
N GLY A 66 -8.57 -11.41 1.36
CA GLY A 66 -8.54 -9.94 1.37
C GLY A 66 -8.76 -9.35 2.76
N VAL A 67 -9.75 -9.82 3.52
CA VAL A 67 -9.99 -9.36 4.90
C VAL A 67 -8.75 -9.58 5.78
N ILE A 68 -8.17 -10.78 5.74
CA ILE A 68 -6.98 -11.12 6.54
C ILE A 68 -5.81 -10.18 6.18
N TYR A 69 -5.55 -9.98 4.89
CA TYR A 69 -4.49 -9.08 4.44
C TYR A 69 -4.74 -7.63 4.86
N CYS A 70 -5.99 -7.14 4.82
CA CYS A 70 -6.29 -5.78 5.27
C CYS A 70 -6.00 -5.60 6.77
N PHE A 71 -6.28 -6.58 7.63
CA PHE A 71 -5.88 -6.52 9.05
C PHE A 71 -4.37 -6.46 9.23
N ILE A 72 -3.62 -7.26 8.47
CA ILE A 72 -2.15 -7.23 8.50
C ILE A 72 -1.64 -5.86 8.06
N MET A 73 -2.16 -5.32 6.95
CA MET A 73 -1.77 -4.01 6.44
C MET A 73 -2.13 -2.88 7.42
N PHE A 74 -3.26 -2.97 8.11
CA PHE A 74 -3.62 -2.02 9.16
C PHE A 74 -2.55 -1.97 10.27
N ALA A 75 -2.12 -3.13 10.76
CA ALA A 75 -1.03 -3.22 11.73
C ALA A 75 0.30 -2.68 11.16
N MET A 76 0.60 -2.96 9.89
CA MET A 76 1.80 -2.45 9.21
C MET A 76 1.80 -0.92 9.10
N HIS A 77 0.67 -0.28 8.80
CA HIS A 77 0.57 1.18 8.80
C HIS A 77 0.72 1.76 10.22
N GLY A 78 0.17 1.11 11.23
CA GLY A 78 0.45 1.44 12.64
C GLY A 78 1.95 1.38 12.98
N TRP A 79 2.58 0.30 12.55
CA TRP A 79 4.01 0.06 12.75
C TRP A 79 4.90 1.08 12.02
N LEU A 80 4.49 1.54 10.83
CA LEU A 80 5.16 2.61 10.10
C LEU A 80 5.19 3.91 10.91
N MET A 81 4.05 4.33 11.50
CA MET A 81 3.99 5.56 12.29
C MET A 81 4.97 5.52 13.47
N TRP A 82 5.07 4.37 14.14
CA TRP A 82 6.07 4.18 15.19
C TRP A 82 7.50 4.26 14.63
N GLY A 83 7.78 3.60 13.50
CA GLY A 83 9.07 3.66 12.83
C GLY A 83 9.51 5.07 12.41
N ILE A 84 8.56 5.90 11.99
CA ILE A 84 8.81 7.32 11.66
C ILE A 84 9.18 8.11 12.91
N LYS A 85 8.43 7.96 14.02
CA LYS A 85 8.69 8.67 15.29
C LYS A 85 10.06 8.31 15.86
N GLU A 86 10.39 7.03 15.88
CA GLU A 86 11.67 6.52 16.39
C GLU A 86 12.84 6.67 15.40
N LYS A 87 12.60 7.22 14.20
CA LYS A 87 13.58 7.32 13.10
C LYS A 87 14.30 5.99 12.83
N LYS A 88 13.59 4.86 12.92
CA LYS A 88 14.15 3.52 12.72
C LYS A 88 14.19 3.16 11.23
N SER A 89 15.36 3.30 10.61
CA SER A 89 15.60 2.99 9.19
C SER A 89 15.15 1.57 8.78
N SER A 90 15.39 0.56 9.63
CA SER A 90 14.99 -0.83 9.35
C SER A 90 13.46 -0.98 9.19
N ILE A 91 12.69 -0.28 10.03
CA ILE A 91 11.23 -0.33 9.99
C ILE A 91 10.71 0.31 8.69
N LEU A 92 11.25 1.48 8.33
CA LEU A 92 10.88 2.18 7.09
C LEU A 92 11.15 1.31 5.86
N LEU A 93 12.32 0.65 5.79
CA LEU A 93 12.65 -0.24 4.68
C LEU A 93 11.73 -1.46 4.62
N SER A 94 11.51 -2.13 5.76
CA SER A 94 10.61 -3.28 5.86
C SER A 94 9.20 -2.93 5.36
N TRP A 95 8.68 -1.78 5.81
CA TRP A 95 7.38 -1.30 5.37
C TRP A 95 7.32 -1.01 3.86
N VAL A 96 8.37 -0.38 3.30
CA VAL A 96 8.45 -0.11 1.85
C VAL A 96 8.43 -1.40 1.06
N VAL A 97 9.20 -2.42 1.46
CA VAL A 97 9.26 -3.71 0.77
C VAL A 97 7.90 -4.41 0.80
N ILE A 98 7.31 -4.55 2.00
CA ILE A 98 6.03 -5.24 2.19
C ILE A 98 4.91 -4.53 1.41
N THR A 99 4.83 -3.22 1.51
CA THR A 99 3.79 -2.43 0.83
C THR A 99 3.97 -2.43 -0.69
N SER A 100 5.22 -2.42 -1.19
CA SER A 100 5.49 -2.50 -2.64
C SER A 100 5.14 -3.87 -3.22
N MET A 101 5.42 -4.95 -2.49
CA MET A 101 5.01 -6.30 -2.87
C MET A 101 3.48 -6.40 -2.92
N TRP A 102 2.80 -5.88 -1.91
CA TRP A 102 1.34 -5.85 -1.84
C TRP A 102 0.72 -5.04 -2.98
N LEU A 103 1.28 -3.86 -3.28
CA LEU A 103 0.84 -3.04 -4.40
C LEU A 103 0.99 -3.77 -5.74
N SER A 104 2.12 -4.47 -5.93
CA SER A 104 2.38 -5.27 -7.14
C SER A 104 1.38 -6.42 -7.28
N GLN A 105 1.12 -7.17 -6.19
CA GLN A 105 0.12 -8.23 -6.17
C GLN A 105 -1.28 -7.69 -6.50
N THR A 106 -1.65 -6.55 -5.92
CA THR A 106 -2.94 -5.89 -6.18
C THR A 106 -3.08 -5.49 -7.65
N PHE A 107 -2.00 -4.99 -8.27
CA PHE A 107 -2.00 -4.65 -9.70
C PHE A 107 -2.24 -5.87 -10.59
N PHE A 108 -1.54 -6.99 -10.34
CA PHE A 108 -1.75 -8.23 -11.11
C PHE A 108 -3.13 -8.83 -10.89
N LEU A 109 -3.65 -8.79 -9.66
CA LEU A 109 -5.01 -9.24 -9.35
C LEU A 109 -6.06 -8.39 -10.06
N LEU A 110 -5.89 -7.07 -10.10
CA LEU A 110 -6.78 -6.16 -10.83
C LEU A 110 -6.83 -6.54 -12.32
N ILE A 111 -5.68 -6.74 -12.97
CA ILE A 111 -5.61 -7.16 -14.39
C ILE A 111 -6.32 -8.51 -14.57
N THR A 112 -6.08 -9.46 -13.68
CA THR A 112 -6.69 -10.80 -13.76
C THR A 112 -8.21 -10.73 -13.64
N LEU A 113 -8.74 -9.97 -12.68
CA LEU A 113 -10.18 -9.78 -12.50
C LEU A 113 -10.84 -9.14 -13.73
N ILE A 114 -10.18 -8.11 -14.27
CA ILE A 114 -10.61 -7.39 -15.47
C ILE A 114 -10.68 -8.34 -16.67
N CYS A 115 -9.68 -9.19 -16.87
CA CYS A 115 -9.69 -10.18 -17.94
C CYS A 115 -10.81 -11.21 -17.77
N MET A 116 -10.99 -11.73 -16.55
CA MET A 116 -12.01 -12.77 -16.26
C MET A 116 -13.45 -12.28 -16.47
N HIS A 117 -13.74 -11.02 -16.13
CA HIS A 117 -15.10 -10.48 -16.20
C HIS A 117 -15.32 -9.55 -17.42
N SER A 118 -14.38 -9.54 -18.37
CA SER A 118 -14.43 -8.68 -19.56
C SER A 118 -15.67 -8.89 -20.43
N SER A 119 -16.23 -10.11 -20.41
CA SER A 119 -17.42 -10.47 -21.19
C SER A 119 -18.76 -10.24 -20.47
N GLU A 120 -18.75 -10.05 -19.14
CA GLU A 120 -19.98 -9.99 -18.33
C GLU A 120 -20.30 -8.58 -17.81
N ILE A 121 -19.30 -7.70 -17.73
CA ILE A 121 -19.47 -6.36 -17.15
C ILE A 121 -19.74 -5.33 -18.25
N ASN A 122 -20.68 -4.41 -17.99
CA ASN A 122 -20.91 -3.25 -18.84
C ASN A 122 -19.60 -2.50 -19.14
N PHE A 123 -19.34 -2.22 -20.41
CA PHE A 123 -18.12 -1.55 -20.89
C PHE A 123 -17.80 -0.25 -20.11
N VAL A 124 -18.82 0.53 -19.75
CA VAL A 124 -18.67 1.75 -18.94
C VAL A 124 -18.14 1.47 -17.54
N ALA A 125 -18.68 0.45 -16.86
CA ALA A 125 -18.21 0.06 -15.53
C ALA A 125 -16.79 -0.50 -15.57
N TRP A 126 -16.44 -1.20 -16.66
CA TRP A 126 -15.09 -1.69 -16.93
C TRP A 126 -14.07 -0.53 -17.06
N ILE A 127 -14.36 0.47 -17.89
CA ILE A 127 -13.50 1.66 -18.04
C ILE A 127 -13.34 2.39 -16.71
N LEU A 128 -14.44 2.63 -16.00
CA LEU A 128 -14.41 3.34 -14.72
C LEU A 128 -13.57 2.60 -13.68
N CYS A 129 -13.70 1.28 -13.58
CA CYS A 129 -12.91 0.46 -12.66
C CYS A 129 -11.41 0.55 -12.98
N LEU A 130 -11.05 0.47 -14.26
CA LEU A 130 -9.66 0.53 -14.70
C LEU A 130 -9.04 1.92 -14.41
N VAL A 131 -9.75 3.00 -14.75
CA VAL A 131 -9.27 4.38 -14.51
C VAL A 131 -9.09 4.64 -13.01
N LEU A 132 -10.09 4.32 -12.19
CA LEU A 132 -10.00 4.50 -10.74
C LEU A 132 -8.90 3.63 -10.12
N GLY A 133 -8.74 2.39 -10.60
CA GLY A 133 -7.68 1.49 -10.15
C GLY A 133 -6.30 2.04 -10.45
N LEU A 134 -6.06 2.56 -11.66
CA LEU A 134 -4.79 3.18 -12.04
C LEU A 134 -4.49 4.43 -11.21
N ILE A 135 -5.49 5.27 -10.96
CA ILE A 135 -5.34 6.45 -10.09
C ILE A 135 -4.95 6.02 -8.67
N ALA A 136 -5.64 5.02 -8.11
CA ALA A 136 -5.34 4.50 -6.79
C ALA A 136 -3.91 3.94 -6.69
N ILE A 137 -3.46 3.19 -7.70
CA ILE A 137 -2.08 2.68 -7.76
C ILE A 137 -1.07 3.83 -7.86
N GLY A 138 -1.36 4.87 -8.64
CA GLY A 138 -0.50 6.05 -8.75
C GLY A 138 -0.34 6.76 -7.40
N VAL A 139 -1.44 6.98 -6.69
CA VAL A 139 -1.44 7.57 -5.33
C VAL A 139 -0.67 6.70 -4.34
N LEU A 140 -0.90 5.38 -4.34
CA LEU A 140 -0.19 4.45 -3.47
C LEU A 140 1.31 4.42 -3.75
N THR A 141 1.69 4.40 -5.03
CA THR A 141 3.09 4.46 -5.47
C THR A 141 3.74 5.76 -4.98
N TYR A 142 3.04 6.88 -5.05
CA TYR A 142 3.54 8.16 -4.53
C TYR A 142 3.82 8.11 -3.03
N PHE A 143 2.93 7.53 -2.22
CA PHE A 143 3.17 7.34 -0.79
C PHE A 143 4.36 6.42 -0.50
N VAL A 144 4.50 5.32 -1.25
CA VAL A 144 5.68 4.43 -1.15
C VAL A 144 6.97 5.21 -1.43
N LEU A 145 6.98 6.06 -2.47
CA LEU A 145 8.14 6.89 -2.81
C LEU A 145 8.47 7.92 -1.71
N ILE A 146 7.47 8.50 -1.05
CA ILE A 146 7.68 9.41 0.09
C ILE A 146 8.37 8.67 1.24
N VAL A 147 7.86 7.50 1.64
CA VAL A 147 8.46 6.73 2.74
C VAL A 147 9.85 6.23 2.37
N PHE A 148 10.07 5.84 1.11
CA PHE A 148 11.39 5.48 0.61
C PHE A 148 12.37 6.66 0.62
N GLY A 149 11.92 7.88 0.26
CA GLY A 149 12.73 9.09 0.39
C GLY A 149 13.10 9.37 1.85
N LEU A 150 12.14 9.24 2.77
CA LEU A 150 12.38 9.39 4.20
C LEU A 150 13.36 8.34 4.73
N TRP A 151 13.27 7.09 4.27
CA TRP A 151 14.22 6.05 4.60
C TRP A 151 15.65 6.43 4.22
N GLN A 152 15.85 6.97 3.02
CA GLN A 152 17.17 7.43 2.57
C GLN A 152 17.71 8.59 3.42
N GLU A 153 16.85 9.55 3.78
CA GLU A 153 17.21 10.66 4.66
C GLU A 153 17.68 10.16 6.04
N VAL A 154 16.91 9.28 6.67
CA VAL A 154 17.25 8.68 7.97
C VAL A 154 18.52 7.83 7.89
N LYS A 155 18.70 7.06 6.80
CA LYS A 155 19.91 6.26 6.59
C LYS A 155 21.15 7.15 6.51
N HIS A 156 21.10 8.23 5.73
CA HIS A 156 22.23 9.11 5.53
C HIS A 156 22.61 9.88 6.81
N LEU A 157 21.62 10.31 7.60
CA LEU A 157 21.85 10.91 8.91
C LEU A 157 22.57 9.95 9.86
N ARG A 158 22.19 8.67 9.87
CA ARG A 158 22.83 7.64 10.69
C ARG A 158 24.29 7.41 10.32
N GLU A 159 24.58 7.31 9.02
CA GLU A 159 25.95 7.14 8.51
C GLU A 159 26.85 8.31 8.93
N LYS A 160 26.36 9.55 8.78
CA LYS A 160 27.09 10.75 9.19
C LYS A 160 27.39 10.79 10.69
N SER A 161 26.44 10.39 11.54
CA SER A 161 26.64 10.34 12.99
C SER A 161 27.72 9.33 13.39
N VAL A 162 27.78 8.15 12.75
CA VAL A 162 28.80 7.13 13.02
C VAL A 162 30.20 7.63 12.63
N THR A 163 30.34 8.33 11.50
CA THR A 163 31.63 8.88 11.07
C THR A 163 32.19 9.92 12.05
N ILE A 164 31.34 10.78 12.61
CA ILE A 164 31.77 11.81 13.58
C ILE A 164 32.28 11.17 14.88
N THR A 165 31.56 10.19 15.41
CA THR A 165 32.01 9.49 16.63
C THR A 165 33.39 8.84 16.45
N MET A 166 33.66 8.23 15.29
CA MET A 166 34.96 7.60 15.03
C MET A 166 36.12 8.58 14.81
N SER A 167 35.86 9.85 14.49
CA SER A 167 36.93 10.86 14.38
C SER A 167 37.26 11.54 15.71
N THR A 168 36.36 11.50 16.69
CA THR A 168 36.58 12.08 18.03
C THR A 168 37.38 11.14 18.94
N ASP A 169 37.41 9.84 18.62
CA ASP A 169 38.15 8.80 19.35
C ASP A 169 39.61 8.63 18.86
N LYS A 170 40.11 9.54 18.01
CA LYS A 170 41.51 9.59 17.54
C LYS A 170 42.19 10.86 18.01
#